data_AF-A0A933I6V2-F1
#
_entry.id   AF-A0A933I6V2-F1
#
_cell.length_a   1.000
_cell.length_b   1.000
_cell.length_c   1.000
_cell.angle_alpha   90.00
_cell.angle_beta   90.00
_cell.angle_gamma   90.00
#
_symmetry.space_group_name_H-M   'P 1'
#
loop_
_entity.id
_entity.type
_entity.pdbx_description
1 polymer ?
#
loop_
_entity_poly.entity_id
_entity_poly.type
_entity_poly.pdbx_seq_one_letter_code
_entity_poly.pdbx_strand_id
1 'polypeptide(L)'
;FTDKANLINACGIDVIIFANFTAELAHIAAEDFVRDFLVNAIGVKEIFIGSNYHFGRGRKGDAGYLKELGREYGFAVTIVNEITINNVPVSSSRIRTLIAKGKVDEASELLGRNYSMEGIVIEGAKRGKSLLNTPTANISALNDLFPKDGVYAVTVEINGKTYGGAANIGYNPTFNVKKLSFEVHVLDFEGNLLGKILKINFIKRLRDEMKFTRVEDLAAQMKKDIETARKILKQNP
;
A
#
# COMPACT_ATOMS: atom_id res chain seq x y z
N PHE A 1 8.66 5.22 -1.74
CA PHE A 1 9.40 5.16 -0.45
C PHE A 1 8.80 6.07 0.61
N THR A 2 8.24 7.22 0.24
CA THR A 2 7.60 8.20 1.13
C THR A 2 6.61 7.58 2.12
N ASP A 3 5.62 6.81 1.66
CA ASP A 3 4.62 6.17 2.55
C ASP A 3 5.27 5.30 3.63
N LYS A 4 6.27 4.51 3.23
CA LYS A 4 7.01 3.65 4.15
C LYS A 4 7.76 4.46 5.20
N ALA A 5 8.40 5.55 4.78
CA ALA A 5 9.11 6.45 5.68
C ALA A 5 8.15 7.12 6.68
N ASN A 6 6.99 7.61 6.20
CA ASN A 6 5.97 8.22 7.03
C ASN A 6 5.42 7.24 8.08
N LEU A 7 5.16 5.99 7.68
CA LEU A 7 4.70 4.94 8.60
C LEU A 7 5.74 4.58 9.65
N ILE A 8 7.02 4.48 9.27
CA ILE A 8 8.12 4.23 10.22
C ILE A 8 8.28 5.40 11.19
N ASN A 9 8.23 6.64 10.69
CA ASN A 9 8.31 7.85 11.49
C ASN A 9 7.15 7.94 12.50
N ALA A 10 5.93 7.57 12.09
CA ALA A 10 4.77 7.51 12.98
C ALA A 10 4.91 6.50 14.15
N CYS A 11 5.83 5.54 14.05
CA CYS A 11 6.16 4.63 15.15
C CYS A 11 7.19 5.20 16.15
N GLY A 12 7.64 6.45 15.96
CA GLY A 12 8.61 7.10 16.84
C GLY A 12 10.07 6.74 16.55
N ILE A 13 10.40 6.36 15.31
CA ILE A 13 11.78 6.12 14.89
C ILE A 13 12.45 7.46 14.51
N ASP A 14 13.56 7.79 15.18
CA ASP A 14 14.25 9.09 15.00
C ASP A 14 15.01 9.22 13.68
N VAL A 15 15.61 8.11 13.21
CA VAL A 15 16.50 8.10 12.03
C VAL A 15 16.17 6.93 11.12
N ILE A 16 16.02 7.22 9.83
CA ILE A 16 15.83 6.22 8.78
C ILE A 16 17.01 6.29 7.81
N ILE A 17 17.75 5.19 7.68
CA ILE A 17 18.86 5.06 6.74
C ILE A 17 18.38 4.34 5.48
N PHE A 18 18.39 5.03 4.34
CA PHE A 18 18.10 4.42 3.04
C PHE A 18 19.38 3.84 2.44
N ALA A 19 19.61 2.55 2.69
CA ALA A 19 20.69 1.82 2.04
C ALA A 19 20.26 1.43 0.61
N ASN A 20 20.82 2.08 -0.39
CA ASN A 20 20.67 1.67 -1.78
C ASN A 20 21.43 0.37 -2.00
N PHE A 21 20.73 -0.69 -2.42
CA PHE A 21 21.36 -1.98 -2.68
C PHE A 21 22.10 -1.95 -4.03
N THR A 22 23.35 -1.51 -3.98
CA THR A 22 24.26 -1.44 -5.13
C THR A 22 25.03 -2.75 -5.31
N ALA A 23 25.65 -2.95 -6.47
CA ALA A 23 26.56 -4.07 -6.70
C ALA A 23 27.71 -4.08 -5.68
N GLU A 24 28.24 -2.90 -5.35
CA GLU A 24 29.25 -2.72 -4.30
C GLU A 24 28.75 -3.25 -2.96
N LEU A 25 27.56 -2.83 -2.50
CA LEU A 25 26.97 -3.32 -1.25
C LEU A 25 26.73 -4.83 -1.27
N ALA A 26 26.32 -5.38 -2.42
CA ALA A 26 26.08 -6.82 -2.59
C ALA A 26 27.36 -7.67 -2.48
N HIS A 27 28.54 -7.07 -2.68
CA HIS A 27 29.84 -7.76 -2.60
C HIS A 27 30.49 -7.69 -1.22
N ILE A 28 29.99 -6.86 -0.29
CA ILE A 28 30.53 -6.72 1.06
C ILE A 28 30.37 -8.03 1.84
N ALA A 29 31.45 -8.51 2.47
CA ALA A 29 31.38 -9.69 3.32
C ALA A 29 30.49 -9.42 4.55
N ALA A 30 29.89 -10.47 5.12
CA ALA A 30 29.01 -10.32 6.27
C ALA A 30 29.73 -9.65 7.46
N GLU A 31 30.97 -10.03 7.74
CA GLU A 31 31.79 -9.41 8.78
C GLU A 31 32.11 -7.94 8.49
N ASP A 32 32.57 -7.60 7.27
CA ASP A 32 32.85 -6.23 6.86
C ASP A 32 31.60 -5.34 6.98
N PHE A 33 30.42 -5.88 6.65
CA PHE A 33 29.15 -5.17 6.84
C PHE A 33 28.91 -4.80 8.31
N VAL A 34 29.14 -5.75 9.23
CA VAL A 34 28.95 -5.52 10.67
C VAL A 34 29.98 -4.52 11.20
N ARG A 35 31.26 -4.75 10.91
CA ARG A 35 32.37 -3.90 11.38
C ARG A 35 32.22 -2.47 10.86
N ASP A 36 32.07 -2.30 9.55
CA ASP A 36 32.18 -0.97 8.92
C ASP A 36 30.88 -0.17 9.06
N PHE A 37 29.71 -0.81 8.95
CA PHE A 37 28.43 -0.10 8.99
C PHE A 37 27.78 -0.12 10.37
N LEU A 38 27.61 -1.29 10.98
CA LEU A 38 26.89 -1.37 12.25
C LEU A 38 27.72 -0.83 13.42
N VAL A 39 29.00 -1.21 13.49
CA VAL A 39 29.89 -0.82 14.60
C VAL A 39 30.50 0.55 14.36
N ASN A 40 31.24 0.74 13.26
CA ASN A 40 32.03 1.96 13.05
C ASN A 40 31.18 3.16 12.63
N ALA A 41 30.21 2.98 11.72
CA ALA A 41 29.40 4.10 11.23
C ALA A 41 28.19 4.40 12.12
N ILE A 42 27.44 3.36 12.54
CA ILE A 42 26.21 3.53 13.35
C ILE A 42 26.51 3.54 14.85
N GLY A 43 27.52 2.81 15.32
CA GLY A 43 27.81 2.69 16.75
C GLY A 43 26.79 1.82 17.50
N VAL A 44 26.30 0.75 16.87
CA VAL A 44 25.23 -0.10 17.40
C VAL A 44 25.56 -0.63 18.80
N LYS A 45 24.57 -0.60 19.70
CA LYS A 45 24.64 -1.19 21.04
C LYS A 45 23.72 -2.39 21.20
N GLU A 46 22.57 -2.33 20.52
CA GLU A 46 21.65 -3.45 20.38
C GLU A 46 21.00 -3.40 19.00
N ILE A 47 20.76 -4.56 18.41
CA ILE A 47 20.06 -4.70 17.12
C ILE A 47 18.91 -5.70 17.24
N PHE A 48 17.76 -5.30 16.69
CA PHE A 48 16.55 -6.13 16.60
C PHE A 48 16.37 -6.61 15.17
N ILE A 49 16.32 -7.93 14.97
CA ILE A 49 16.17 -8.55 13.65
C ILE A 49 15.07 -9.61 13.66
N GLY A 50 14.44 -9.85 12.51
CA GLY A 50 13.55 -11.00 12.34
C GLY A 50 14.35 -12.30 12.19
N SER A 51 13.73 -13.43 12.51
CA SER A 51 14.34 -14.77 12.38
C SER A 51 14.84 -15.10 10.96
N ASN A 52 14.22 -14.54 9.92
CA ASN A 52 14.58 -14.74 8.52
C ASN A 52 15.64 -13.75 7.98
N TYR A 53 16.26 -12.96 8.85
CA TYR A 53 17.25 -11.96 8.46
C TYR A 53 18.54 -12.60 7.91
N HIS A 54 18.98 -12.11 6.75
CA HIS A 54 20.24 -12.50 6.14
C HIS A 54 20.96 -11.26 5.60
N PHE A 55 22.29 -11.27 5.63
CA PHE A 55 23.12 -10.13 5.22
C PHE A 55 24.47 -10.59 4.63
N GLY A 56 25.20 -9.62 4.09
CA GLY A 56 26.48 -9.85 3.43
C GLY A 56 26.37 -10.60 2.10
N ARG A 57 27.50 -10.67 1.41
CA ARG A 57 27.65 -11.29 0.10
C ARG A 57 27.13 -12.72 0.11
N GLY A 58 26.23 -13.01 -0.83
CA GLY A 58 25.66 -14.35 -0.99
C GLY A 58 24.78 -14.79 0.18
N ARG A 59 24.26 -13.86 1.00
CA ARG A 59 23.43 -14.15 2.17
C ARG A 59 24.13 -15.04 3.20
N LYS A 60 25.45 -14.94 3.30
CA LYS A 60 26.27 -15.77 4.20
C LYS A 60 26.14 -15.40 5.67
N GLY A 61 25.69 -14.18 5.99
CA GLY A 61 25.35 -13.81 7.36
C GLY A 61 23.90 -14.16 7.67
N ASP A 62 23.70 -14.80 8.81
CA ASP A 62 22.39 -15.10 9.40
C ASP A 62 22.31 -14.58 10.85
N ALA A 63 21.18 -14.80 11.53
CA ALA A 63 20.99 -14.36 12.90
C ALA A 63 21.97 -15.01 13.91
N GLY A 64 22.44 -16.22 13.65
CA GLY A 64 23.42 -16.92 14.48
C GLY A 64 24.80 -16.29 14.35
N TYR A 65 25.23 -16.06 13.11
CA TYR A 65 26.49 -15.40 12.82
C TYR A 65 26.52 -13.95 13.33
N LEU A 66 25.40 -13.23 13.24
CA LEU A 66 25.31 -11.88 13.81
C LEU A 66 25.46 -11.88 15.35
N LYS A 67 24.97 -12.92 16.05
CA LYS A 67 25.18 -13.07 17.50
C LYS A 67 26.64 -13.34 17.85
N GLU A 68 27.35 -14.10 17.03
CA GLU A 68 28.78 -14.32 17.18
C GLU A 68 29.54 -13.00 17.07
N LEU A 69 29.31 -12.26 15.99
CA LEU A 69 29.91 -10.94 15.77
C LEU A 69 29.47 -9.92 16.85
N GLY A 70 28.24 -10.01 17.35
CA GLY A 70 27.76 -9.18 18.47
C GLY A 70 28.58 -9.37 19.74
N ARG A 71 28.94 -10.61 20.06
CA ARG A 71 29.81 -10.92 21.21
C ARG A 71 31.24 -10.38 21.01
N GLU A 72 31.74 -10.45 19.78
CA GLU A 72 33.08 -9.97 19.43
C GLU A 72 33.17 -8.44 19.45
N TYR A 73 32.22 -7.75 18.83
CA TYR A 73 32.23 -6.29 18.68
C TYR A 73 31.47 -5.54 19.79
N GLY A 74 30.88 -6.25 20.76
CA GLY A 74 30.30 -5.65 21.97
C GLY A 74 28.91 -5.03 21.78
N PHE A 75 28.02 -5.69 21.03
CA PHE A 75 26.61 -5.32 20.88
C PHE A 75 25.65 -6.50 21.07
N ALA A 76 24.44 -6.22 21.55
CA ALA A 76 23.40 -7.22 21.76
C ALA A 76 22.60 -7.48 20.47
N VAL A 77 22.14 -8.73 20.30
CA VAL A 77 21.28 -9.13 19.17
C VAL A 77 20.02 -9.77 19.70
N THR A 78 18.89 -9.10 19.45
CA THR A 78 17.56 -9.56 19.82
C THR A 78 16.81 -10.05 18.59
N ILE A 79 16.41 -11.33 18.60
CA ILE A 79 15.62 -11.92 17.52
C ILE A 79 14.14 -11.75 17.84
N VAL A 80 13.43 -11.03 16.98
CA VAL A 80 11.99 -10.87 17.05
C VAL A 80 11.33 -12.03 16.32
N ASN A 81 10.47 -12.76 17.05
CA ASN A 81 9.71 -13.87 16.51
C ASN A 81 8.70 -13.40 15.46
N GLU A 82 8.29 -14.33 14.59
CA GLU A 82 7.26 -14.06 13.61
C GLU A 82 5.94 -13.67 14.29
N ILE A 83 5.30 -12.62 13.78
CA ILE A 83 4.02 -12.13 14.28
C ILE A 83 2.90 -12.90 13.58
N THR A 84 1.91 -13.34 14.36
CA THR A 84 0.69 -13.96 13.85
C THR A 84 -0.54 -13.15 14.27
N ILE A 85 -1.53 -13.07 13.38
CA ILE A 85 -2.85 -12.51 13.65
C ILE A 85 -3.86 -13.60 13.31
N ASN A 86 -4.73 -13.97 14.27
CA ASN A 86 -5.67 -15.09 14.11
C ASN A 86 -4.98 -16.40 13.64
N ASN A 87 -3.80 -16.71 14.21
CA ASN A 87 -2.94 -17.83 13.81
C ASN A 87 -2.42 -17.79 12.35
N VAL A 88 -2.52 -16.65 11.68
CA VAL A 88 -1.99 -16.44 10.33
C VAL A 88 -0.69 -15.62 10.43
N PRO A 89 0.44 -16.13 9.89
CA PRO A 89 1.69 -15.36 9.85
C PRO A 89 1.57 -14.09 9.02
N VAL A 90 2.03 -12.98 9.58
CA VAL A 90 2.06 -11.67 8.92
C VAL A 90 3.32 -11.58 8.06
N SER A 91 3.14 -11.51 6.74
CA SER A 91 4.26 -11.32 5.82
C SER A 91 3.90 -10.44 4.62
N SER A 92 4.90 -9.74 4.08
CA SER A 92 4.72 -8.89 2.89
C SER A 92 4.19 -9.69 1.69
N SER A 93 4.68 -10.91 1.47
CA SER A 93 4.24 -11.75 0.35
C SER A 93 2.76 -12.13 0.45
N ARG A 94 2.30 -12.44 1.67
CA ARG A 94 0.88 -12.74 1.92
C ARG A 94 0.01 -11.51 1.71
N ILE A 95 0.39 -10.37 2.27
CA ILE A 95 -0.34 -9.11 2.11
C ILE A 95 -0.46 -8.74 0.62
N ARG A 96 0.63 -8.82 -0.15
CA ARG A 96 0.61 -8.57 -1.60
C ARG A 96 -0.33 -9.52 -2.34
N THR A 97 -0.37 -10.79 -1.93
CA THR A 97 -1.27 -11.79 -2.54
C THR A 97 -2.74 -11.49 -2.23
N LEU A 98 -3.07 -11.06 -1.00
CA LEU A 98 -4.43 -10.67 -0.63
C LEU A 98 -4.88 -9.44 -1.43
N ILE A 99 -4.03 -8.41 -1.51
CA ILE A 99 -4.28 -7.21 -2.31
C ILE A 99 -4.51 -7.59 -3.79
N ALA A 100 -3.61 -8.37 -4.39
CA ALA A 100 -3.72 -8.83 -5.78
C ALA A 100 -4.97 -9.69 -6.05
N LYS A 101 -5.56 -10.31 -5.02
CA LYS A 101 -6.83 -11.05 -5.10
C LYS A 101 -8.06 -10.17 -4.82
N GLY A 102 -7.87 -8.89 -4.48
CA GLY A 102 -8.92 -7.94 -4.13
C GLY A 102 -9.45 -8.10 -2.71
N LYS A 103 -8.78 -8.90 -1.88
CA LYS A 103 -9.11 -9.15 -0.46
C LYS A 103 -8.48 -8.06 0.42
N VAL A 104 -8.87 -6.82 0.17
CA VAL A 104 -8.28 -5.62 0.80
C VAL A 104 -8.62 -5.51 2.29
N ASP A 105 -9.76 -6.04 2.70
CA ASP A 105 -10.20 -6.16 4.09
C ASP A 105 -9.31 -7.15 4.87
N GLU A 106 -9.13 -8.38 4.36
CA GLU A 106 -8.21 -9.36 4.95
C GLU A 106 -6.76 -8.84 5.00
N ALA A 107 -6.33 -8.11 3.96
CA ALA A 107 -5.01 -7.48 3.96
C ALA A 107 -4.87 -6.41 5.05
N SER A 108 -5.96 -5.69 5.34
CA SER A 108 -5.98 -4.60 6.32
C SER A 108 -5.88 -5.12 7.75
N GLU A 109 -6.49 -6.28 8.05
CA GLU A 109 -6.31 -6.99 9.32
C GLU A 109 -4.84 -7.31 9.57
N LEU A 110 -4.12 -7.82 8.56
CA LEU A 110 -2.69 -8.14 8.68
C LEU A 110 -1.79 -6.89 8.75
N LEU A 111 -2.21 -5.79 8.13
CA LEU A 111 -1.48 -4.52 8.10
C LEU A 111 -1.68 -3.67 9.37
N GLY A 112 -2.72 -3.96 10.16
CA GLY A 112 -3.18 -3.12 11.27
C GLY A 112 -3.76 -1.77 10.83
N ARG A 113 -4.06 -1.61 9.53
CA ARG A 113 -4.62 -0.40 8.91
C ARG A 113 -5.14 -0.74 7.51
N ASN A 114 -5.97 0.15 6.96
CA ASN A 114 -6.43 0.01 5.58
C ASN A 114 -5.28 0.09 4.58
N TYR A 115 -5.29 -0.78 3.56
CA TYR A 115 -4.40 -0.62 2.42
C TYR A 115 -4.72 0.68 1.69
N SER A 116 -3.72 1.51 1.44
CA SER A 116 -3.90 2.82 0.82
C SER A 116 -3.04 2.99 -0.44
N MET A 117 -3.55 3.77 -1.38
CA MET A 117 -2.79 4.25 -2.54
C MET A 117 -2.88 5.76 -2.61
N GLU A 118 -1.79 6.41 -3.00
CA GLU A 118 -1.76 7.82 -3.32
C GLU A 118 -1.79 8.01 -4.84
N GLY A 119 -2.42 9.09 -5.29
CA GLY A 119 -2.46 9.41 -6.70
C GLY A 119 -2.87 10.82 -6.99
N ILE A 120 -2.38 11.32 -8.13
CA ILE A 120 -2.70 12.66 -8.63
C ILE A 120 -3.99 12.57 -9.44
N VAL A 121 -4.93 13.47 -9.15
CA VAL A 121 -6.14 13.58 -9.97
C VAL A 121 -5.79 14.20 -11.31
N ILE A 122 -6.06 13.47 -12.38
CA ILE A 122 -5.81 13.87 -13.76
C ILE A 122 -7.13 14.10 -14.50
N GLU A 123 -7.04 14.75 -15.66
CA GLU A 123 -8.18 14.79 -16.58
C GLU A 123 -8.47 13.38 -17.10
N GLY A 124 -9.74 13.02 -17.11
CA GLY A 124 -10.19 11.75 -17.69
C GLY A 124 -11.42 11.93 -18.57
N ALA A 125 -12.06 10.81 -18.89
CA ALA A 125 -13.17 10.78 -19.86
C ALA A 125 -14.46 11.47 -19.38
N LYS A 126 -14.51 11.97 -18.13
CA LYS A 126 -15.64 12.70 -17.50
C LYS A 126 -17.00 11.96 -17.60
N ARG A 127 -17.00 10.63 -17.75
CA ARG A 127 -18.21 9.81 -17.97
C ARG A 127 -19.18 9.88 -16.78
N GLY A 128 -18.70 9.75 -15.54
CA GLY A 128 -19.57 9.84 -14.35
C GLY A 128 -20.35 11.15 -14.27
N LYS A 129 -19.68 12.28 -14.58
CA LYS A 129 -20.31 13.60 -14.61
C LYS A 129 -21.43 13.67 -15.65
N SER A 130 -21.19 13.12 -16.85
CA SER A 130 -22.21 13.12 -17.92
C SER A 130 -23.40 12.21 -17.63
N LEU A 131 -23.22 11.12 -16.89
CA LEU A 131 -24.24 10.08 -16.74
C LEU A 131 -25.07 10.19 -15.47
N LEU A 132 -24.50 10.74 -14.40
CA LEU A 132 -25.10 10.77 -13.07
C LEU A 132 -24.99 12.14 -12.40
N ASN A 133 -24.45 13.14 -13.10
CA ASN A 133 -24.03 14.41 -12.51
C ASN A 133 -23.07 14.22 -11.30
N THR A 134 -22.37 13.08 -11.24
CA THR A 134 -21.44 12.76 -10.17
C THR A 134 -20.01 12.94 -10.66
N PRO A 135 -19.23 13.90 -10.12
CA PRO A 135 -17.83 14.04 -10.50
C PRO A 135 -17.06 12.78 -10.09
N THR A 136 -16.32 12.21 -11.03
CA THR A 136 -15.33 11.15 -10.76
C THR A 136 -13.94 11.70 -10.97
N ALA A 137 -13.07 11.51 -9.98
CA ALA A 137 -11.66 11.82 -10.08
C ALA A 137 -10.96 10.65 -10.79
N ASN A 138 -10.23 10.94 -11.86
CA ASN A 138 -9.37 9.95 -12.52
C ASN A 138 -8.00 10.04 -11.86
N ILE A 139 -7.47 8.92 -11.39
CA ILE A 139 -6.29 8.88 -10.53
C ILE A 139 -5.11 8.31 -11.31
N SER A 140 -4.06 9.10 -11.44
CA SER A 140 -2.73 8.60 -11.79
C SER A 140 -2.06 8.14 -10.49
N ALA A 141 -2.06 6.83 -10.24
CA ALA A 141 -1.47 6.29 -9.03
C ALA A 141 0.05 6.50 -8.98
N LEU A 142 0.57 6.70 -7.77
CA LEU A 142 1.99 6.77 -7.47
C LEU A 142 2.54 5.44 -6.94
N ASN A 143 1.66 4.48 -6.65
CA ASN A 143 2.00 3.14 -6.15
C ASN A 143 1.84 2.08 -7.25
N ASP A 144 2.69 1.06 -7.23
CA ASP A 144 2.71 0.00 -8.26
C ASP A 144 1.78 -1.19 -7.97
N LEU A 145 1.39 -1.39 -6.71
CA LEU A 145 0.59 -2.55 -6.30
C LEU A 145 -0.90 -2.21 -6.31
N PHE A 146 -1.57 -2.41 -7.44
CA PHE A 146 -3.02 -2.30 -7.47
C PHE A 146 -3.68 -3.54 -6.86
N PRO A 147 -4.82 -3.38 -6.14
CA PRO A 147 -5.68 -4.51 -5.87
C PRO A 147 -6.28 -5.05 -7.18
N LYS A 148 -6.90 -6.23 -7.11
CA LYS A 148 -7.61 -6.82 -8.25
C LYS A 148 -8.56 -5.80 -8.92
N ASP A 149 -8.76 -5.90 -10.22
CA ASP A 149 -9.79 -5.13 -10.92
C ASP A 149 -11.18 -5.31 -10.26
N GLY A 150 -12.00 -4.24 -10.27
CA GLY A 150 -13.33 -4.22 -9.69
C GLY A 150 -13.68 -2.91 -8.98
N VAL A 151 -14.82 -2.93 -8.31
CA VAL A 151 -15.38 -1.80 -7.56
C VAL A 151 -15.15 -1.98 -6.07
N TYR A 152 -14.78 -0.91 -5.38
CA TYR A 152 -14.39 -0.90 -3.98
C TYR A 152 -15.11 0.23 -3.23
N ALA A 153 -15.51 -0.05 -1.98
CA ALA A 153 -15.76 1.01 -1.00
C ALA A 153 -14.41 1.52 -0.49
N VAL A 154 -14.24 2.83 -0.49
CA VAL A 154 -12.99 3.50 -0.09
C VAL A 154 -13.28 4.69 0.82
N THR A 155 -12.27 5.13 1.56
CA THR A 155 -12.23 6.51 2.09
C THR A 155 -11.15 7.31 1.36
N VAL A 156 -11.34 8.61 1.29
CA VAL A 156 -10.46 9.54 0.56
C VAL A 156 -10.06 10.67 1.48
N GLU A 157 -8.77 10.86 1.68
CA GLU A 157 -8.22 11.96 2.47
C GLU A 157 -7.99 13.18 1.57
N ILE A 158 -8.62 14.30 1.92
CA ILE A 158 -8.60 15.56 1.18
C ILE A 158 -8.43 16.70 2.17
N ASN A 159 -7.29 17.42 2.12
CA ASN A 159 -7.01 18.56 2.99
C ASN A 159 -7.23 18.27 4.50
N GLY A 160 -6.79 17.09 4.96
CA GLY A 160 -6.94 16.68 6.37
C GLY A 160 -8.35 16.23 6.78
N LYS A 161 -9.30 16.16 5.84
CA LYS A 161 -10.63 15.58 6.05
C LYS A 161 -10.76 14.25 5.33
N THR A 162 -11.52 13.33 5.92
CA THR A 162 -11.81 12.02 5.34
C THR A 162 -13.22 12.02 4.77
N TYR A 163 -13.34 11.62 3.51
CA TYR A 163 -14.61 11.46 2.80
C TYR A 163 -14.83 9.99 2.46
N GLY A 164 -16.09 9.56 2.40
CA GLY A 164 -16.43 8.26 1.82
C GLY A 164 -16.30 8.27 0.30
N GLY A 165 -16.13 7.11 -0.32
CA GLY A 165 -15.99 6.99 -1.76
C GLY A 165 -16.33 5.61 -2.31
N ALA A 166 -16.53 5.58 -3.62
CA ALA A 166 -16.54 4.36 -4.41
C ALA A 166 -15.43 4.45 -5.47
N ALA A 167 -14.54 3.46 -5.50
CA ALA A 167 -13.45 3.37 -6.47
C ALA A 167 -13.74 2.27 -7.49
N ASN A 168 -13.36 2.51 -8.74
CA ASN A 168 -13.29 1.51 -9.79
C ASN A 168 -11.85 1.40 -10.29
N ILE A 169 -11.29 0.20 -10.26
CA ILE A 169 -10.01 -0.13 -10.88
C ILE A 169 -10.29 -1.11 -12.01
N GLY A 170 -9.89 -0.76 -13.22
CA GLY A 170 -10.27 -1.54 -14.38
C GLY A 170 -9.47 -1.23 -15.63
N TYR A 171 -9.78 -1.90 -16.72
CA TYR A 171 -9.12 -1.63 -18.00
C TYR A 171 -10.07 -1.00 -18.99
N ASN A 172 -9.70 0.15 -19.54
CA ASN A 172 -10.45 0.76 -20.62
C ASN A 172 -10.09 0.06 -21.95
N PRO A 173 -11.03 -0.61 -22.64
CA PRO A 173 -10.73 -1.30 -23.89
C PRO A 173 -10.63 -0.37 -25.11
N THR A 174 -10.76 0.96 -24.93
CA THR A 174 -10.81 1.89 -26.07
C THR A 174 -9.40 2.20 -26.59
N PHE A 175 -9.14 1.87 -27.86
CA PHE A 175 -7.92 2.13 -28.65
C PHE A 175 -6.65 1.34 -28.26
N ASN A 176 -6.54 0.07 -28.70
CA ASN A 176 -5.30 -0.75 -28.85
C ASN A 176 -4.25 -0.77 -27.72
N VAL A 177 -4.53 -0.16 -26.57
CA VAL A 177 -3.67 -0.06 -25.40
C VAL A 177 -4.55 -0.38 -24.21
N LYS A 178 -4.31 -1.52 -23.55
CA LYS A 178 -4.92 -1.85 -22.26
C LYS A 178 -4.38 -0.89 -21.20
N LYS A 179 -4.96 0.31 -21.10
CA LYS A 179 -4.60 1.27 -20.05
C LYS A 179 -5.47 1.02 -18.82
N LEU A 180 -4.82 0.80 -17.69
CA LEU A 180 -5.47 0.74 -16.39
C LEU A 180 -6.14 2.10 -16.11
N SER A 181 -7.41 2.07 -15.75
CA SER A 181 -8.20 3.19 -15.25
C SER A 181 -8.39 3.02 -13.76
N PHE A 182 -8.13 4.08 -13.00
CA PHE A 182 -8.44 4.16 -11.58
C PHE A 182 -9.32 5.39 -11.37
N GLU A 183 -10.61 5.16 -11.11
CA GLU A 183 -11.61 6.22 -10.98
C GLU A 183 -12.19 6.20 -9.57
N VAL A 184 -12.32 7.37 -8.95
CA VAL A 184 -12.86 7.50 -7.60
C VAL A 184 -14.01 8.51 -7.61
N HIS A 185 -15.17 8.05 -7.18
CA HIS A 185 -16.28 8.93 -6.85
C HIS A 185 -16.22 9.27 -5.36
N VAL A 186 -15.95 10.53 -5.03
CA VAL A 186 -15.92 11.02 -3.65
C VAL A 186 -17.33 11.43 -3.25
N LEU A 187 -17.85 10.82 -2.18
CA LEU A 187 -19.19 11.05 -1.68
C LEU A 187 -19.27 12.40 -0.95
N ASP A 188 -20.35 13.13 -1.20
CA ASP A 188 -20.68 14.39 -0.52
C ASP A 188 -19.57 15.45 -0.61
N PHE A 189 -18.73 15.36 -1.64
CA PHE A 189 -17.66 16.30 -1.90
C PHE A 189 -18.02 17.24 -3.06
N GLU A 190 -17.93 18.54 -2.79
CA GLU A 190 -18.05 19.58 -3.80
C GLU A 190 -16.70 20.32 -3.94
N GLY A 191 -16.29 20.55 -5.19
CA GLY A 191 -15.08 21.29 -5.51
C GLY A 191 -14.26 20.64 -6.61
N ASN A 192 -13.17 21.32 -6.99
CA ASN A 192 -12.23 20.81 -7.97
C ASN A 192 -11.11 20.01 -7.28
N LEU A 193 -10.88 18.80 -7.78
CA LEU A 193 -9.81 17.92 -7.33
C LEU A 193 -8.65 17.82 -8.34
N LEU A 194 -8.80 18.34 -9.56
CA LEU A 194 -7.78 18.25 -10.61
C LEU A 194 -6.41 18.76 -10.12
N GLY A 195 -5.37 17.97 -10.34
CA GLY A 195 -4.00 18.26 -9.92
C GLY A 195 -3.71 17.98 -8.44
N LYS A 196 -4.70 17.68 -7.61
CA LYS A 196 -4.48 17.36 -6.19
C LYS A 196 -4.02 15.91 -6.03
N ILE A 197 -3.21 15.68 -5.00
CA ILE A 197 -2.88 14.34 -4.53
C ILE A 197 -3.97 13.90 -3.56
N LEU A 198 -4.54 12.72 -3.80
CA LEU A 198 -5.48 12.08 -2.89
C LEU A 198 -4.82 10.84 -2.32
N LYS A 199 -5.09 10.55 -1.05
CA LYS A 199 -4.83 9.24 -0.44
C LYS A 199 -6.14 8.48 -0.34
N ILE A 200 -6.18 7.32 -0.99
CA ILE A 200 -7.36 6.48 -1.12
C ILE A 200 -7.14 5.21 -0.29
N ASN A 201 -7.93 5.05 0.78
CA ASN A 201 -7.88 3.88 1.65
C ASN A 201 -8.95 2.87 1.23
N PHE A 202 -8.55 1.66 0.89
CA PHE A 202 -9.44 0.58 0.47
C PHE A 202 -10.06 -0.10 1.67
N ILE A 203 -11.40 -0.09 1.74
CA ILE A 203 -12.15 -0.66 2.87
C ILE A 203 -12.64 -2.05 2.52
N LYS A 204 -13.34 -2.19 1.39
CA LYS A 204 -13.94 -3.47 0.99
C LYS A 204 -14.17 -3.55 -0.51
N ARG A 205 -13.93 -4.72 -1.09
CA ARG A 205 -14.31 -5.01 -2.48
C ARG A 205 -15.81 -5.27 -2.58
N LEU A 206 -16.46 -4.65 -3.57
CA LEU A 206 -17.90 -4.76 -3.80
C LEU A 206 -18.23 -5.78 -4.88
N ARG A 207 -17.54 -5.73 -6.03
CA ARG A 207 -17.78 -6.61 -7.19
C ARG A 207 -16.66 -6.56 -8.22
N ASP A 208 -16.65 -7.52 -9.15
CA ASP A 208 -15.85 -7.48 -10.37
C ASP A 208 -16.35 -6.40 -11.36
N GLU A 209 -15.52 -6.07 -12.35
CA GLU A 209 -15.93 -5.19 -13.45
C GLU A 209 -17.08 -5.82 -14.27
N MET A 210 -17.94 -4.95 -14.80
CA MET A 210 -19.09 -5.35 -15.61
C MET A 210 -19.10 -4.54 -16.91
N LYS A 211 -19.44 -5.20 -18.02
CA LYS A 211 -19.68 -4.52 -19.30
C LYS A 211 -21.15 -4.16 -19.38
N PHE A 212 -21.43 -2.93 -19.80
CA PHE A 212 -22.79 -2.44 -20.04
C PHE A 212 -22.94 -2.10 -21.51
N THR A 213 -24.06 -2.51 -22.10
CA THR A 213 -24.43 -2.18 -23.48
C THR A 213 -25.27 -0.90 -23.55
N ARG A 214 -25.93 -0.53 -22.44
CA ARG A 214 -26.73 0.68 -22.32
C ARG A 214 -26.20 1.60 -21.23
N VAL A 215 -26.32 2.90 -21.48
CA VAL A 215 -25.91 3.95 -20.54
C VAL A 215 -26.76 3.92 -19.26
N GLU A 216 -28.06 3.62 -19.38
CA GLU A 216 -28.97 3.58 -18.24
C GLU A 216 -28.61 2.45 -17.26
N ASP A 217 -28.18 1.29 -17.78
CA ASP A 217 -27.78 0.14 -16.95
C ASP A 217 -26.49 0.44 -16.16
N LEU A 218 -25.53 1.11 -16.81
CA LEU A 218 -24.32 1.59 -16.14
C LEU A 218 -24.67 2.58 -15.03
N ALA A 219 -25.53 3.56 -15.31
CA ALA A 219 -25.97 4.56 -14.34
C ALA A 219 -26.69 3.91 -13.14
N ALA A 220 -27.57 2.93 -13.38
CA ALA A 220 -28.27 2.21 -12.33
C ALA A 220 -27.31 1.40 -11.45
N GLN A 221 -26.36 0.68 -12.05
CA GLN A 221 -25.38 -0.09 -11.28
C GLN A 221 -24.45 0.82 -10.46
N MET A 222 -23.99 1.94 -11.03
CA MET A 222 -23.18 2.91 -10.31
C MET A 222 -23.90 3.48 -9.08
N LYS A 223 -25.21 3.78 -9.18
CA LYS A 223 -26.01 4.19 -8.01
C LYS A 223 -26.05 3.11 -6.93
N LYS A 224 -26.27 1.85 -7.32
CA LYS A 224 -26.27 0.71 -6.39
C LYS A 224 -24.91 0.51 -5.70
N ASP A 225 -23.82 0.68 -6.44
CA ASP A 225 -22.47 0.59 -5.89
C ASP A 225 -22.19 1.71 -4.86
N ILE A 226 -22.61 2.94 -5.18
CA ILE A 226 -22.51 4.10 -4.27
C ILE A 226 -23.32 3.86 -2.98
N GLU A 227 -24.55 3.39 -3.10
CA GLU A 227 -25.39 3.07 -1.94
C GLU A 227 -24.79 1.95 -1.08
N THR A 228 -24.22 0.93 -1.72
CA THR A 228 -23.54 -0.18 -1.03
C THR A 228 -22.29 0.33 -0.30
N ALA A 229 -21.47 1.16 -0.95
CA ALA A 229 -20.31 1.80 -0.34
C ALA A 229 -20.72 2.62 0.88
N ARG A 230 -21.77 3.47 0.76
CA ARG A 230 -22.30 4.24 1.91
C ARG A 230 -22.69 3.36 3.08
N LYS A 231 -23.34 2.22 2.84
CA LYS A 231 -23.74 1.29 3.91
C LYS A 231 -22.53 0.70 4.62
N ILE A 232 -21.53 0.25 3.86
CA ILE A 232 -20.28 -0.33 4.41
C ILE A 232 -19.50 0.70 5.22
N LEU A 233 -19.39 1.92 4.72
CA LEU A 233 -18.64 3.02 5.35
C LEU A 233 -19.32 3.55 6.62
N LYS A 234 -20.65 3.46 6.74
CA LYS A 234 -21.35 3.77 7.99
C LYS A 234 -21.09 2.74 9.10
N GLN A 235 -20.83 1.49 8.72
CA GLN A 235 -20.56 0.39 9.66
C GLN A 235 -19.08 0.34 10.09
N ASN A 236 -18.19 0.98 9.33
CA ASN A 236 -16.75 1.07 9.58
C ASN A 236 -16.31 2.55 9.54
N PRO A 237 -16.61 3.34 10.59
CA PRO A 237 -16.24 4.75 10.67
C PRO A 237 -14.73 4.98 10.71
#